data_AF-A0ABD0NWT1-F1
#
_entry.id   AF-A0ABD0NWT1-F1
#
_cell.length_a   1.000
_cell.length_b   1.000
_cell.length_c   1.000
_cell.angle_alpha   90.00
_cell.angle_beta   90.00
_cell.angle_gamma   90.00
#
_symmetry.space_group_name_H-M   'P 1'
#
loop_
_entity.id
_entity.type
_entity.pdbx_description
1 polymer ?
#
loop_
_entity_poly.entity_id
_entity_poly.type
_entity_poly.pdbx_seq_one_letter_code
_entity_poly.pdbx_strand_id
1 'polypeptide(L)'
;EASCKPDQFHCANGKCIPESWKCNTMDECGDNSDEELCVQPNPSAFFSFQPCAFNQFPCLSRYTRVYTCLPESLKCDGSIDCQDLGDEIDCDVPTCGEWLRNFYGTFSSPNYPDFYPPGSNCTWLIDTGDHRKVILRFMDFKLDGTGYGDYVKVYDGLEENPRRLLRVLTAFDSRAPVAVVSSSGQLRIHFYADKINAARGFNVTYQVDGFCLPWEIPCGGNWGCYTEQQRCDGYWHCPNGRDELNCSNCQEDEFPCSRNGACYPRSDRCNYQNRCPNGSDEKNCFFCQPGNFHCKNNRCVFESWVCDAQDDCGDGSDEESCPVIVPTRVITAAVIGSLICGLLLVIALGCTCKLYSLRMFERRSFETQLSRVEAELLRREAPPSYGQLIAQGLIPPVEDFPVCSGNQ
;
A
#
# COMPACT_ATOMS: atom_id res chain seq x y z
N GLU A 1 -6.76 75.99 41.53
CA GLU A 1 -7.37 74.64 41.61
C GLU A 1 -8.82 74.78 42.03
N ALA A 2 -9.75 74.56 41.12
CA ALA A 2 -11.17 74.46 41.44
C ALA A 2 -11.53 72.98 41.43
N SER A 3 -11.41 72.32 42.57
CA SER A 3 -11.90 70.95 42.75
C SER A 3 -13.43 71.00 42.74
N CYS A 4 -14.08 70.25 41.86
CA CYS A 4 -15.54 70.10 41.88
C CYS A 4 -16.00 69.59 43.27
N LYS A 5 -17.25 69.88 43.64
CA LYS A 5 -17.86 69.34 44.86
C LYS A 5 -17.95 67.80 44.77
N PRO A 6 -17.97 67.07 45.90
CA PRO A 6 -17.93 65.60 45.91
C PRO A 6 -19.07 64.93 45.11
N ASP A 7 -20.21 65.61 44.91
CA ASP A 7 -21.38 65.08 44.20
C ASP A 7 -21.47 65.56 42.73
N GLN A 8 -20.33 65.99 42.14
CA GLN A 8 -20.26 66.54 40.78
C GLN A 8 -19.20 65.81 39.95
N PHE A 9 -19.57 65.45 38.72
CA PHE A 9 -18.68 64.90 37.71
C PHE A 9 -17.87 66.01 37.02
N HIS A 10 -16.57 65.77 36.84
CA HIS A 10 -15.65 66.70 36.20
C HIS A 10 -15.44 66.32 34.73
N CYS A 11 -15.93 67.16 33.83
CA CYS A 11 -15.74 67.10 32.38
C CYS A 11 -14.27 67.22 31.95
N ALA A 12 -13.90 66.67 30.80
CA ALA A 12 -12.53 66.83 30.27
C ALA A 12 -12.18 68.29 29.95
N ASN A 13 -13.16 69.09 29.52
CA ASN A 13 -13.04 70.54 29.32
C ASN A 13 -13.17 71.37 30.62
N GLY A 14 -13.09 70.74 31.80
CA GLY A 14 -13.00 71.45 33.10
C GLY A 14 -14.32 71.98 33.66
N LYS A 15 -15.46 71.63 33.07
CA LYS A 15 -16.82 71.94 33.55
C LYS A 15 -17.26 70.92 34.61
N CYS A 16 -17.93 71.35 35.69
CA CYS A 16 -18.50 70.44 36.69
C CYS A 16 -20.00 70.27 36.42
N ILE A 17 -20.49 69.05 36.24
CA ILE A 17 -21.91 68.70 36.14
C ILE A 17 -22.34 67.83 37.33
N PRO A 18 -23.63 67.76 37.70
CA PRO A 18 -24.11 66.82 38.70
C PRO A 18 -23.78 65.36 38.33
N GLU A 19 -23.39 64.52 39.29
CA GLU A 19 -23.06 63.12 39.02
C GLU A 19 -24.23 62.31 38.42
N SER A 20 -25.48 62.72 38.69
CA SER A 20 -26.69 62.15 38.09
C SER A 20 -26.84 62.37 36.58
N TRP A 21 -26.05 63.28 36.00
CA TRP A 21 -26.08 63.59 34.56
C TRP A 21 -24.95 62.90 33.79
N LYS A 22 -24.15 62.09 34.47
CA LYS A 22 -23.22 61.17 33.82
C LYS A 22 -24.02 60.00 33.22
N CYS A 23 -23.79 59.68 31.95
CA CYS A 23 -24.40 58.54 31.26
C CYS A 23 -25.94 58.60 31.14
N ASN A 24 -26.49 59.79 30.88
CA ASN A 24 -27.91 60.02 30.65
C ASN A 24 -28.28 60.21 29.17
N THR A 25 -27.35 59.94 28.24
CA THR A 25 -27.46 60.06 26.78
C THR A 25 -27.60 61.49 26.24
N MET A 26 -27.29 62.50 27.07
CA MET A 26 -27.31 63.91 26.68
C MET A 26 -25.95 64.55 26.98
N ASP A 27 -25.36 65.24 26.00
CA ASP A 27 -24.05 65.88 26.14
C ASP A 27 -24.18 67.22 26.89
N GLU A 28 -24.11 67.16 28.22
CA GLU A 28 -24.22 68.34 29.09
C GLU A 28 -22.87 69.00 29.33
N CYS A 29 -21.82 68.26 29.00
CA CYS A 29 -20.44 68.63 29.09
C CYS A 29 -20.01 69.52 27.89
N GLY A 30 -20.67 69.35 26.73
CA GLY A 30 -20.42 70.03 25.46
C GLY A 30 -19.22 69.50 24.67
N ASP A 31 -18.47 68.58 25.27
CA ASP A 31 -17.36 67.82 24.69
C ASP A 31 -17.62 66.31 24.76
N ASN A 32 -18.83 65.89 25.16
CA ASN A 32 -19.30 64.52 25.31
C ASN A 32 -18.54 63.68 26.36
N SER A 33 -17.78 64.29 27.27
CA SER A 33 -17.01 63.55 28.28
C SER A 33 -17.88 62.80 29.30
N ASP A 34 -19.12 63.28 29.50
CA ASP A 34 -20.11 62.67 30.39
C ASP A 34 -20.76 61.41 29.82
N GLU A 35 -20.61 61.16 28.52
CA GLU A 35 -21.19 60.02 27.80
C GLU A 35 -20.14 59.06 27.20
N GLU A 36 -18.87 59.46 27.10
CA GLU A 36 -17.81 58.66 26.45
C GLU A 36 -17.37 57.42 27.25
N LEU A 37 -17.47 57.46 28.58
CA LEU A 37 -17.04 56.38 29.49
C LEU A 37 -18.21 55.78 30.28
N CYS A 38 -19.29 55.51 29.56
CA CYS A 38 -20.48 54.87 30.10
C CYS A 38 -20.47 53.38 29.82
N VAL A 39 -20.11 52.59 30.84
CA VAL A 39 -20.41 51.15 30.84
C VAL A 39 -21.92 51.03 31.00
N GLN A 40 -22.63 50.97 29.88
CA GLN A 40 -24.07 50.72 29.85
C GLN A 40 -24.38 49.43 30.62
N PRO A 41 -25.17 49.45 31.72
CA PRO A 41 -25.99 48.32 32.09
C PRO A 41 -27.38 48.60 31.51
N ASN A 42 -27.52 48.59 30.19
CA ASN A 42 -28.84 48.66 29.55
C ASN A 42 -29.09 47.36 28.74
N PRO A 43 -30.06 46.53 29.15
CA PRO A 43 -30.21 45.15 28.70
C PRO A 43 -31.06 45.04 27.41
N SER A 44 -30.64 45.69 26.33
CA SER A 44 -31.39 45.59 25.06
C SER A 44 -30.63 46.01 23.80
N ALA A 45 -29.33 45.73 23.72
CA ALA A 45 -28.58 45.72 22.44
C ALA A 45 -27.28 44.90 22.47
N PHE A 46 -27.09 44.04 23.47
CA PHE A 46 -26.14 42.94 23.30
C PHE A 46 -26.80 41.96 22.34
N PHE A 47 -26.11 41.64 21.24
CA PHE A 47 -26.31 40.35 20.59
C PHE A 47 -26.40 39.34 21.72
N SER A 48 -27.60 38.79 21.92
CA SER A 48 -27.84 37.76 22.91
C SER A 48 -27.05 36.55 22.44
N PHE A 49 -25.78 36.49 22.86
CA PHE A 49 -25.18 35.22 23.19
C PHE A 49 -26.00 34.70 24.34
N GLN A 50 -27.10 34.05 23.99
CA GLN A 50 -27.74 33.14 24.89
C GLN A 50 -26.68 32.04 25.10
N PRO A 51 -26.09 31.92 26.29
CA PRO A 51 -25.19 30.81 26.57
C PRO A 51 -25.96 29.54 26.21
N CYS A 52 -25.29 28.62 25.51
CA CYS A 52 -25.89 27.37 25.12
C CYS A 52 -26.50 26.67 26.34
N ALA A 53 -27.62 25.96 26.14
CA ALA A 53 -28.33 25.32 27.25
C ALA A 53 -27.41 24.32 27.96
N PHE A 54 -27.79 23.90 29.17
CA PHE A 54 -27.08 22.84 29.88
C PHE A 54 -26.93 21.60 28.95
N ASN A 55 -25.69 21.10 28.78
CA ASN A 55 -25.32 20.02 27.85
C ASN A 55 -25.26 20.42 26.35
N GLN A 56 -24.93 21.67 26.05
CA GLN A 56 -24.67 22.17 24.70
C GLN A 56 -23.42 23.06 24.68
N PHE A 57 -22.67 23.02 23.58
CA PHE A 57 -21.46 23.82 23.39
C PHE A 57 -21.58 24.77 22.18
N PRO A 58 -20.89 25.92 22.19
CA PRO A 58 -20.98 26.92 21.14
C PRO A 58 -20.03 26.63 19.98
N CYS A 59 -20.54 26.59 18.75
CA CYS A 59 -19.74 26.49 17.52
C CYS A 59 -19.84 27.75 16.66
N LEU A 60 -18.70 28.22 16.15
CA LEU A 60 -18.62 29.48 15.42
C LEU A 60 -18.75 29.26 13.92
N SER A 61 -19.77 29.84 13.29
CA SER A 61 -19.85 29.82 11.83
C SER A 61 -18.87 30.82 11.21
N ARG A 62 -17.87 30.35 10.46
CA ARG A 62 -16.88 31.20 9.76
C ARG A 62 -17.52 32.19 8.77
N TYR A 63 -18.69 31.89 8.23
CA TYR A 63 -19.38 32.72 7.23
C TYR A 63 -20.29 33.79 7.83
N THR A 64 -20.96 33.48 8.94
CA THR A 64 -21.98 34.37 9.53
C THR A 64 -21.53 35.02 10.83
N ARG A 65 -20.41 34.57 11.42
CA ARG A 65 -19.96 34.93 12.79
C ARG A 65 -21.04 34.72 13.86
N VAL A 66 -22.04 33.89 13.54
CA VAL A 66 -23.10 33.49 14.46
C VAL A 66 -22.66 32.20 15.14
N TYR A 67 -23.01 32.08 16.41
CA TYR A 67 -22.74 30.89 17.21
C TYR A 67 -23.96 29.98 17.17
N THR A 68 -23.74 28.73 16.77
CA THR A 68 -24.73 27.65 16.80
C THR A 68 -24.44 26.75 17.99
N CYS A 69 -25.45 26.45 18.81
CA CYS A 69 -25.29 25.55 19.94
C CYS A 69 -25.53 24.10 19.48
N LEU A 70 -24.52 23.25 19.65
CA LEU A 70 -24.64 21.81 19.40
C LEU A 70 -24.73 21.04 20.73
N PRO A 71 -25.39 19.87 20.77
CA PRO A 71 -25.39 18.98 21.92
C PRO A 71 -23.97 18.56 22.29
N GLU A 72 -23.66 18.51 23.57
CA GLU A 72 -22.32 18.12 24.07
C GLU A 72 -21.95 16.65 23.75
N SER A 73 -22.93 15.84 23.31
CA SER A 73 -22.67 14.51 22.75
C SER A 73 -21.97 14.52 21.40
N LEU A 74 -22.01 15.64 20.67
CA LEU A 74 -21.33 15.85 19.39
C LEU A 74 -19.93 16.45 19.56
N LYS A 75 -19.52 16.72 20.81
CA LYS A 75 -18.15 17.15 21.08
C LYS A 75 -17.27 15.89 21.10
N CYS A 76 -16.24 15.84 20.26
CA CYS A 76 -15.28 14.75 20.21
C CYS A 76 -15.88 13.38 19.86
N ASP A 77 -16.91 13.38 19.00
CA ASP A 77 -17.61 12.17 18.58
C ASP A 77 -17.01 11.54 17.31
N GLY A 78 -15.97 12.17 16.75
CA GLY A 78 -15.27 11.70 15.56
C GLY A 78 -15.90 12.17 14.26
N SER A 79 -16.92 13.04 14.32
CA SER A 79 -17.60 13.62 13.17
C SER A 79 -17.51 15.15 13.19
N ILE A 80 -17.37 15.75 12.01
CA ILE A 80 -17.31 17.22 11.90
C ILE A 80 -18.75 17.74 11.81
N ASP A 81 -19.31 18.11 12.94
CA ASP A 81 -20.61 18.77 13.04
C ASP A 81 -20.47 20.29 13.09
N CYS A 82 -19.35 20.80 13.58
CA CYS A 82 -19.06 22.23 13.57
C CYS A 82 -18.29 22.67 12.33
N GLN A 83 -18.84 23.71 11.67
CA GLN A 83 -18.26 24.27 10.44
C GLN A 83 -16.85 24.85 10.64
N ASP A 84 -16.45 25.14 11.88
CA ASP A 84 -15.12 25.59 12.30
C ASP A 84 -14.24 24.51 12.94
N LEU A 85 -14.70 23.26 13.00
CA LEU A 85 -14.05 22.12 13.67
C LEU A 85 -13.93 22.28 15.19
N GLY A 86 -14.65 23.23 15.80
CA GLY A 86 -14.55 23.52 17.24
C GLY A 86 -14.99 22.36 18.14
N ASP A 87 -15.82 21.48 17.61
CA ASP A 87 -16.28 20.21 18.21
C ASP A 87 -15.19 19.16 18.35
N GLU A 88 -14.20 19.16 17.45
CA GLU A 88 -13.17 18.11 17.35
C GLU A 88 -11.74 18.61 17.63
N ILE A 89 -11.54 19.92 17.79
CA ILE A 89 -10.18 20.50 17.89
C ILE A 89 -9.61 20.52 19.32
N ASP A 90 -10.48 20.55 20.33
CA ASP A 90 -10.18 20.71 21.76
C ASP A 90 -10.83 19.60 22.59
N CYS A 91 -10.50 18.37 22.21
CA CYS A 91 -10.87 17.17 22.92
C CYS A 91 -9.87 16.89 24.04
N ASP A 92 -10.37 16.69 25.26
CA ASP A 92 -9.60 16.09 26.34
C ASP A 92 -9.29 14.65 25.91
N VAL A 93 -8.15 14.47 25.26
CA VAL A 93 -7.67 13.14 24.88
C VAL A 93 -7.49 12.37 26.18
N PRO A 94 -8.23 11.27 26.43
CA PRO A 94 -7.98 10.45 27.61
C PRO A 94 -6.51 10.03 27.58
N THR A 95 -5.80 10.21 28.69
CA THR A 95 -4.40 9.76 28.79
C THR A 95 -4.37 8.26 28.47
N CYS A 96 -3.89 7.93 27.28
CA CYS A 96 -3.91 6.58 26.73
C CYS A 96 -2.48 6.08 26.56
N GLY A 97 -2.29 4.80 26.84
CA GLY A 97 -0.96 4.21 26.89
C GLY A 97 -0.59 3.76 28.30
N GLU A 98 0.04 2.58 28.37
CA GLU A 98 0.38 1.93 29.63
C GLU A 98 1.74 1.22 29.54
N TRP A 99 2.32 0.95 30.71
CA TRP A 99 3.49 0.08 30.84
C TRP A 99 3.04 -1.36 31.07
N LEU A 100 3.19 -2.17 30.04
CA LEU A 100 2.78 -3.56 29.99
C LEU A 100 3.93 -4.47 30.42
N ARG A 101 3.85 -4.97 31.67
CA ARG A 101 4.88 -5.81 32.30
C ARG A 101 4.57 -7.31 32.31
N ASN A 102 3.32 -7.67 32.00
CA ASN A 102 2.91 -9.07 31.97
C ASN A 102 3.52 -9.78 30.77
N PHE A 103 3.80 -11.09 30.89
CA PHE A 103 4.33 -11.92 29.79
C PHE A 103 3.37 -12.08 28.61
N TYR A 104 2.09 -11.83 28.83
CA TYR A 104 1.05 -11.80 27.82
C TYR A 104 0.02 -10.73 28.21
N GLY A 105 -0.70 -10.23 27.23
CA GLY A 105 -1.76 -9.26 27.48
C GLY A 105 -2.42 -8.80 26.20
N THR A 106 -3.43 -7.96 26.37
CA THR A 106 -4.17 -7.33 25.28
C THR A 106 -4.30 -5.85 25.59
N PHE A 107 -4.15 -5.01 24.57
CA PHE A 107 -4.43 -3.59 24.65
C PHE A 107 -5.09 -3.13 23.35
N SER A 108 -5.83 -2.05 23.42
CA SER A 108 -6.62 -1.55 22.30
C SER A 108 -6.52 -0.04 22.20
N SER A 109 -6.89 0.50 21.05
CA SER A 109 -7.09 1.95 20.91
C SER A 109 -8.15 2.44 21.90
N PRO A 110 -8.12 3.73 22.30
CA PRO A 110 -9.15 4.29 23.17
C PRO A 110 -10.54 4.07 22.58
N ASN A 111 -11.53 3.82 23.44
CA ASN A 111 -12.92 3.54 23.10
C ASN A 111 -13.20 2.30 22.25
N TYR A 112 -12.20 1.46 21.92
CA TYR A 112 -12.45 0.22 21.18
C TYR A 112 -13.49 -0.68 21.90
N PRO A 113 -14.53 -1.21 21.23
CA PRO A 113 -14.71 -1.32 19.76
C PRO A 113 -15.43 -0.15 19.08
N ASP A 114 -15.72 0.93 19.78
CA ASP A 114 -16.22 2.18 19.20
C ASP A 114 -15.07 2.99 18.58
N PHE A 115 -15.41 4.13 17.96
CA PHE A 115 -14.43 4.97 17.27
C PHE A 115 -13.45 5.60 18.26
N TYR A 116 -12.15 5.63 17.91
CA TYR A 116 -11.17 6.31 18.75
C TYR A 116 -11.35 7.84 18.67
N PRO A 117 -11.11 8.58 19.76
CA PRO A 117 -11.19 10.04 19.73
C PRO A 117 -10.18 10.65 18.74
N PRO A 118 -10.56 11.65 17.94
CA PRO A 118 -9.61 12.41 17.13
C PRO A 118 -8.54 13.10 17.99
N GLY A 119 -7.33 13.23 17.45
CA GLY A 119 -6.17 13.78 18.14
C GLY A 119 -5.51 12.84 19.14
N SER A 120 -5.95 11.57 19.20
CA SER A 120 -5.38 10.55 20.09
C SER A 120 -3.88 10.37 19.87
N ASN A 121 -3.11 10.45 20.96
CA ASN A 121 -1.66 10.25 20.94
C ASN A 121 -1.27 9.31 22.08
N CYS A 122 -1.25 8.01 21.80
CA CYS A 122 -1.08 6.97 22.80
C CYS A 122 0.26 6.27 22.65
N THR A 123 0.91 5.96 23.78
CA THR A 123 2.16 5.19 23.79
C THR A 123 2.07 3.99 24.74
N TRP A 124 2.20 2.78 24.22
CA TRP A 124 2.34 1.57 25.03
C TRP A 124 3.79 1.09 25.05
N LEU A 125 4.25 0.71 26.23
CA LEU A 125 5.61 0.23 26.46
C LEU A 125 5.54 -1.19 27.01
N ILE A 126 6.03 -2.16 26.26
CA ILE A 126 6.09 -3.56 26.67
C ILE A 126 7.51 -3.84 27.17
N ASP A 127 7.62 -4.08 28.47
CA ASP A 127 8.85 -4.47 29.16
C ASP A 127 8.54 -5.54 30.19
N THR A 128 8.71 -6.80 29.78
CA THR A 128 8.39 -7.96 30.62
C THR A 128 9.53 -8.33 31.57
N GLY A 129 10.67 -7.64 31.48
CA GLY A 129 11.90 -7.98 32.20
C GLY A 129 12.62 -9.22 31.67
N ASP A 130 12.08 -9.86 30.63
CA ASP A 130 12.69 -10.98 29.91
C ASP A 130 13.36 -10.48 28.62
N HIS A 131 14.43 -11.15 28.21
CA HIS A 131 15.17 -10.85 26.98
C HIS A 131 14.68 -11.70 25.80
N ARG A 132 13.70 -12.58 26.03
CA ARG A 132 13.02 -13.34 24.97
C ARG A 132 12.21 -12.41 24.07
N LYS A 133 12.04 -12.82 22.81
CA LYS A 133 11.31 -12.06 21.80
C LYS A 133 9.85 -11.87 22.22
N VAL A 134 9.26 -10.74 21.88
CA VAL A 134 7.84 -10.45 22.10
C VAL A 134 7.13 -10.47 20.74
N ILE A 135 6.08 -11.26 20.65
CA ILE A 135 5.24 -11.39 19.45
C ILE A 135 4.01 -10.50 19.67
N LEU A 136 3.86 -9.49 18.82
CA LEU A 136 2.74 -8.56 18.77
C LEU A 136 1.81 -8.96 17.62
N ARG A 137 0.51 -9.15 17.88
CA ARG A 137 -0.49 -9.52 16.87
C ARG A 137 -1.69 -8.59 16.92
N PHE A 138 -1.97 -7.96 15.79
CA PHE A 138 -3.17 -7.14 15.59
C PHE A 138 -4.34 -8.06 15.22
N MET A 139 -5.30 -8.20 16.14
CA MET A 139 -6.50 -9.03 15.97
C MET A 139 -7.55 -8.32 15.12
N ASP A 140 -7.67 -7.00 15.30
CA ASP A 140 -8.48 -6.10 14.50
C ASP A 140 -7.69 -4.80 14.29
N PHE A 141 -7.76 -4.25 13.09
CA PHE A 141 -7.01 -3.04 12.74
C PHE A 141 -7.71 -2.27 11.63
N LYS A 142 -8.26 -1.11 11.99
CA LYS A 142 -8.93 -0.20 11.08
C LYS A 142 -8.74 1.24 11.54
N LEU A 143 -7.80 1.91 10.90
CA LEU A 143 -7.55 3.34 11.04
C LEU A 143 -8.22 4.12 9.92
N ASP A 144 -8.44 5.41 10.15
CA ASP A 144 -8.93 6.32 9.13
C ASP A 144 -7.83 6.61 8.09
N GLY A 145 -8.26 6.66 6.83
CA GLY A 145 -7.37 6.86 5.68
C GLY A 145 -7.59 8.19 4.98
N THR A 146 -8.42 9.08 5.53
CA THR A 146 -8.78 10.36 4.91
C THR A 146 -8.06 11.51 5.59
N GLY A 147 -7.17 12.24 4.90
CA GLY A 147 -6.44 13.38 5.48
C GLY A 147 -4.95 13.11 5.74
N TYR A 148 -4.41 13.64 6.85
CA TYR A 148 -3.01 13.43 7.28
C TYR A 148 -2.94 12.09 8.03
N GLY A 149 -3.12 11.02 7.25
CA GLY A 149 -3.56 9.72 7.75
C GLY A 149 -2.94 9.21 9.05
N ASP A 150 -3.81 8.57 9.83
CA ASP A 150 -3.51 7.96 11.12
C ASP A 150 -2.52 6.82 10.99
N TYR A 151 -1.67 6.67 12.02
CA TYR A 151 -0.65 5.64 12.00
C TYR A 151 -0.34 5.04 13.36
N VAL A 152 0.15 3.81 13.33
CA VAL A 152 0.78 3.12 14.46
C VAL A 152 2.22 2.79 14.09
N LYS A 153 3.17 3.29 14.88
CA LYS A 153 4.60 2.95 14.75
C LYS A 153 4.99 1.96 15.83
N VAL A 154 5.68 0.90 15.43
CA VAL A 154 6.19 -0.13 16.33
C VAL A 154 7.71 -0.11 16.30
N TYR A 155 8.33 0.09 17.46
CA TYR A 155 9.77 0.14 17.65
C TYR A 155 10.26 -1.03 18.50
N ASP A 156 11.47 -1.50 18.21
CA ASP A 156 12.19 -2.52 18.96
C ASP A 156 12.96 -1.87 20.12
N GLY A 157 12.43 -1.96 21.33
CA GLY A 157 12.93 -1.25 22.51
C GLY A 157 11.99 -0.16 23.02
N LEU A 158 12.38 0.47 24.12
CA LEU A 158 11.56 1.46 24.84
C LEU A 158 11.74 2.91 24.33
N GLU A 159 12.77 3.14 23.51
CA GLU A 159 13.10 4.46 22.96
C GLU A 159 12.54 4.66 21.55
N GLU A 160 12.23 5.91 21.22
CA GLU A 160 11.75 6.31 19.90
C GLU A 160 12.91 6.51 18.91
N ASN A 161 13.65 5.43 18.64
CA ASN A 161 14.81 5.46 17.76
C ASN A 161 14.41 5.02 16.33
N PRO A 162 14.58 5.86 15.30
CA PRO A 162 14.22 5.50 13.93
C PRO A 162 14.98 4.28 13.38
N ARG A 163 16.17 3.96 13.90
CA ARG A 163 16.91 2.73 13.51
C ARG A 163 16.29 1.44 14.04
N ARG A 164 15.42 1.54 15.03
CA ARG A 164 14.74 0.40 15.65
C ARG A 164 13.26 0.36 15.30
N LEU A 165 12.82 1.15 14.31
CA LEU A 165 11.46 1.10 13.80
C LEU A 165 11.25 -0.22 13.05
N LEU A 166 10.38 -1.08 13.57
CA LEU A 166 10.05 -2.38 12.98
C LEU A 166 8.97 -2.25 11.91
N ARG A 167 7.96 -1.40 12.15
CA ARG A 167 6.79 -1.28 11.28
C ARG A 167 6.12 0.08 11.45
N VAL A 168 5.56 0.60 10.36
CA VAL A 168 4.57 1.68 10.36
C VAL A 168 3.29 1.11 9.76
N LEU A 169 2.19 1.22 10.50
CA LEU A 169 0.88 0.73 10.08
C LEU A 169 -0.03 1.92 9.85
N THR A 170 -0.79 1.87 8.77
CA THR A 170 -1.70 2.92 8.30
C THR A 170 -3.01 2.30 7.85
N ALA A 171 -4.01 3.09 7.46
CA ALA A 171 -5.28 2.58 6.93
C ALA A 171 -5.16 1.51 5.82
N PHE A 172 -4.06 1.48 5.06
CA PHE A 172 -3.82 0.47 4.02
C PHE A 172 -3.56 -0.94 4.56
N ASP A 173 -3.09 -1.07 5.81
CA ASP A 173 -2.79 -2.35 6.46
C ASP A 173 -4.05 -3.04 7.01
N SER A 174 -5.23 -2.43 6.89
CA SER A 174 -6.52 -2.93 7.41
C SER A 174 -7.06 -4.23 6.79
N ARG A 175 -6.40 -4.77 5.76
CA ARG A 175 -6.89 -5.92 4.98
C ARG A 175 -6.26 -7.26 5.39
N ALA A 176 -5.16 -7.23 6.17
CA ALA A 176 -4.41 -8.43 6.51
C ALA A 176 -4.08 -8.47 8.02
N PRO A 177 -4.05 -9.66 8.65
CA PRO A 177 -3.57 -9.79 10.02
C PRO A 177 -2.09 -9.41 10.07
N VAL A 178 -1.76 -8.43 10.90
CA VAL A 178 -0.40 -7.93 11.07
C VAL A 178 0.21 -8.55 12.32
N ALA A 179 1.39 -9.15 12.17
CA ALA A 179 2.21 -9.59 13.30
C ALA A 179 3.60 -8.95 13.22
N VAL A 180 4.12 -8.54 14.38
CA VAL A 180 5.46 -7.95 14.52
C VAL A 180 6.18 -8.69 15.66
N VAL A 181 7.44 -9.05 15.44
CA VAL A 181 8.24 -9.78 16.43
C VAL A 181 9.42 -8.90 16.85
N SER A 182 9.61 -8.71 18.16
CA SER A 182 10.74 -7.96 18.69
C SER A 182 12.03 -8.79 18.66
N SER A 183 13.18 -8.12 18.55
CA SER A 183 14.49 -8.75 18.72
C SER A 183 15.10 -8.47 20.09
N SER A 184 14.73 -7.36 20.73
CA SER A 184 15.27 -6.92 22.02
C SER A 184 14.48 -7.42 23.25
N GLY A 185 13.31 -8.03 23.05
CA GLY A 185 12.38 -8.39 24.13
C GLY A 185 11.56 -7.22 24.69
N GLN A 186 11.80 -6.01 24.16
CA GLN A 186 11.06 -4.80 24.50
C GLN A 186 10.40 -4.21 23.26
N LEU A 187 9.23 -3.59 23.42
CA LEU A 187 8.53 -2.93 22.31
C LEU A 187 7.95 -1.59 22.77
N ARG A 188 8.02 -0.59 21.88
CA ARG A 188 7.29 0.67 22.01
C ARG A 188 6.31 0.79 20.86
N ILE A 189 5.05 1.00 21.19
CA ILE A 189 3.97 1.19 20.23
C ILE A 189 3.46 2.61 20.39
N HIS A 190 3.56 3.39 19.31
CA HIS A 190 3.12 4.77 19.26
C HIS A 190 1.97 4.91 18.28
N PHE A 191 0.78 5.23 18.78
CA PHE A 191 -0.41 5.51 17.97
C PHE A 191 -0.63 7.02 17.91
N TYR A 192 -0.83 7.51 16.70
CA TYR A 192 -1.17 8.90 16.44
C TYR A 192 -2.38 8.94 15.51
N ALA A 193 -3.45 9.58 15.97
CA ALA A 193 -4.59 9.99 15.17
C ALA A 193 -4.51 11.49 14.93
N ASP A 194 -4.83 11.92 13.71
CA ASP A 194 -5.05 13.33 13.42
C ASP A 194 -6.35 13.84 14.09
N LYS A 195 -6.61 15.15 13.99
CA LYS A 195 -7.76 15.78 14.66
C LYS A 195 -9.07 15.69 13.86
N ILE A 196 -9.12 14.93 12.77
CA ILE A 196 -10.22 14.97 11.82
C ILE A 196 -10.61 13.54 11.43
N ASN A 197 -11.88 13.19 11.67
CA ASN A 197 -12.40 11.84 11.46
C ASN A 197 -11.80 10.80 12.40
N ALA A 198 -12.48 9.67 12.51
CA ALA A 198 -12.04 8.52 13.27
C ALA A 198 -12.47 7.23 12.60
N ALA A 199 -11.81 6.14 12.99
CA ALA A 199 -12.21 4.78 12.65
C ALA A 199 -12.35 3.93 13.91
N ARG A 200 -12.69 2.64 13.73
CA ARG A 200 -12.87 1.68 14.83
C ARG A 200 -11.60 1.48 15.67
N GLY A 201 -10.42 1.79 15.11
CA GLY A 201 -9.14 1.65 15.77
C GLY A 201 -8.61 0.22 15.69
N PHE A 202 -8.03 -0.27 16.78
CA PHE A 202 -7.35 -1.56 16.77
C PHE A 202 -7.41 -2.29 18.10
N ASN A 203 -7.27 -3.61 18.00
CA ASN A 203 -7.10 -4.49 19.14
C ASN A 203 -5.87 -5.37 18.95
N VAL A 204 -4.97 -5.35 19.93
CA VAL A 204 -3.65 -5.96 19.84
C VAL A 204 -3.42 -6.88 21.03
N THR A 205 -2.97 -8.09 20.71
CA THR A 205 -2.49 -9.06 21.70
C THR A 205 -0.97 -9.12 21.63
N TYR A 206 -0.32 -9.30 22.77
CA TYR A 206 1.12 -9.51 22.82
C TYR A 206 1.45 -10.70 23.72
N GLN A 207 2.51 -11.42 23.37
CA GLN A 207 2.96 -12.61 24.09
C GLN A 207 4.48 -12.73 23.98
N VAL A 208 5.14 -13.03 25.10
CA VAL A 208 6.56 -13.41 25.11
C VAL A 208 6.73 -14.78 24.47
N ASP A 209 7.68 -14.88 23.56
CA ASP A 209 7.99 -16.11 22.83
C ASP A 209 8.37 -17.24 23.80
N GLY A 210 7.71 -18.39 23.65
CA GLY A 210 7.86 -19.53 24.56
C GLY A 210 7.19 -19.39 25.93
N PHE A 211 6.36 -18.37 26.16
CA PHE A 211 5.51 -18.28 27.35
C PHE A 211 4.16 -18.98 27.11
N CYS A 212 3.80 -19.92 27.99
CA CYS A 212 2.51 -20.62 27.93
C CYS A 212 1.50 -19.98 28.87
N LEU A 213 0.25 -19.91 28.43
CA LEU A 213 -0.84 -19.43 29.27
C LEU A 213 -1.04 -20.37 30.48
N PRO A 214 -1.65 -19.91 31.59
CA PRO A 214 -1.79 -20.73 32.80
C PRO A 214 -2.52 -22.07 32.60
N TRP A 215 -3.33 -22.19 31.54
CA TRP A 215 -4.07 -23.41 31.16
C TRP A 215 -3.39 -24.20 30.03
N GLU A 216 -2.19 -23.80 29.62
CA GLU A 216 -1.39 -24.46 28.59
C GLU A 216 -0.13 -25.09 29.19
N ILE A 217 0.32 -26.17 28.57
CA ILE A 217 1.44 -26.97 29.01
C ILE A 217 2.63 -26.68 28.08
N PRO A 218 3.82 -26.37 28.63
CA PRO A 218 4.98 -26.08 27.80
C PRO A 218 5.55 -27.35 27.17
N CYS A 219 5.78 -27.30 25.86
CA CYS A 219 6.51 -28.33 25.12
C CYS A 219 7.96 -28.52 25.64
N GLY A 220 8.50 -27.51 26.33
CA GLY A 220 9.85 -27.50 26.90
C GLY A 220 10.78 -26.59 26.10
N GLY A 221 11.46 -25.67 26.77
CA GLY A 221 12.22 -24.61 26.10
C GLY A 221 11.30 -23.62 25.37
N ASN A 222 11.74 -23.14 24.19
CA ASN A 222 10.97 -22.20 23.33
C ASN A 222 10.18 -22.94 22.22
N TRP A 223 9.67 -24.15 22.50
CA TRP A 223 8.97 -24.98 21.51
C TRP A 223 7.43 -24.84 21.53
N GLY A 224 6.93 -23.72 22.06
CA GLY A 224 5.51 -23.45 22.15
C GLY A 224 4.81 -24.23 23.27
N CYS A 225 3.49 -24.28 23.15
CA CYS A 225 2.56 -24.68 24.20
C CYS A 225 1.42 -25.50 23.60
N TYR A 226 0.87 -26.42 24.38
CA TYR A 226 -0.28 -27.25 24.00
C TYR A 226 -1.31 -27.30 25.13
N THR A 227 -2.55 -27.64 24.82
CA THR A 227 -3.65 -27.75 25.78
C THR A 227 -3.85 -29.18 26.25
N GLU A 228 -4.56 -29.40 27.36
CA GLU A 228 -4.90 -30.75 27.84
C GLU A 228 -5.68 -31.58 26.81
N GLN A 229 -6.43 -30.94 25.91
CA GLN A 229 -7.18 -31.62 24.84
C GLN A 229 -6.27 -32.17 23.74
N GLN A 230 -5.08 -31.58 23.59
CA GLN A 230 -4.06 -31.93 22.61
C GLN A 230 -3.05 -32.94 23.16
N ARG A 231 -3.25 -33.41 24.40
CA ARG A 231 -2.39 -34.39 25.03
C ARG A 231 -2.85 -35.79 24.64
N CYS A 232 -1.95 -36.60 24.12
CA CYS A 232 -2.24 -37.98 23.70
C CYS A 232 -3.38 -38.08 22.67
N ASP A 233 -3.53 -37.07 21.82
CA ASP A 233 -4.57 -37.00 20.78
C ASP A 233 -4.10 -37.56 19.43
N GLY A 234 -2.87 -38.10 19.42
CA GLY A 234 -2.20 -38.70 18.30
C GLY A 234 -1.75 -37.71 17.22
N TYR A 235 -1.63 -36.43 17.56
CA TYR A 235 -1.06 -35.39 16.72
C TYR A 235 0.01 -34.61 17.48
N TRP A 236 1.20 -34.49 16.88
CA TRP A 236 2.28 -33.73 17.51
C TRP A 236 2.05 -32.23 17.37
N HIS A 237 1.53 -31.61 18.42
CA HIS A 237 1.48 -30.17 18.60
C HIS A 237 2.85 -29.61 19.00
N CYS A 238 3.61 -30.38 19.76
CA CYS A 238 4.98 -30.02 20.11
C CYS A 238 6.00 -30.55 19.08
N PRO A 239 6.99 -29.75 18.66
CA PRO A 239 8.08 -30.19 17.81
C PRO A 239 8.87 -31.40 18.33
N ASN A 240 8.95 -31.55 19.66
CA ASN A 240 9.62 -32.67 20.31
C ASN A 240 8.68 -33.87 20.62
N GLY A 241 7.38 -33.73 20.36
CA GLY A 241 6.36 -34.75 20.60
C GLY A 241 6.03 -34.96 22.07
N ARG A 242 6.34 -33.98 22.92
CA ARG A 242 6.15 -34.11 24.38
C ARG A 242 4.69 -34.30 24.78
N ASP A 243 3.78 -33.73 24.02
CA ASP A 243 2.33 -33.88 24.16
C ASP A 243 1.85 -35.32 23.98
N GLU A 244 2.61 -36.13 23.25
CA GLU A 244 2.29 -37.53 22.92
C GLU A 244 3.18 -38.54 23.66
N LEU A 245 3.97 -38.09 24.65
CA LEU A 245 4.80 -38.96 25.49
C LEU A 245 4.04 -39.43 26.74
N ASN A 246 4.32 -40.66 27.15
CA ASN A 246 3.82 -41.26 28.39
C ASN A 246 2.28 -41.29 28.48
N CYS A 247 1.64 -41.71 27.39
CA CYS A 247 0.20 -41.91 27.31
C CYS A 247 -0.18 -43.28 27.88
N SER A 248 -1.26 -43.35 28.67
CA SER A 248 -1.68 -44.59 29.36
C SER A 248 -2.01 -45.77 28.44
N ASN A 249 -2.19 -45.52 27.14
CA ASN A 249 -2.58 -46.54 26.15
C ASN A 249 -1.39 -47.14 25.37
N CYS A 250 -0.18 -46.57 25.49
CA CYS A 250 1.01 -46.99 24.74
C CYS A 250 2.19 -47.31 25.67
N GLN A 251 3.17 -48.08 25.20
CA GLN A 251 4.39 -48.34 25.97
C GLN A 251 5.27 -47.08 26.08
N GLU A 252 6.26 -47.09 26.97
CA GLU A 252 7.30 -46.06 26.99
C GLU A 252 7.99 -46.00 25.60
N ASP A 253 8.13 -44.79 25.05
CA ASP A 253 8.65 -44.47 23.70
C ASP A 253 7.75 -44.78 22.48
N GLU A 254 6.47 -45.12 22.69
CA GLU A 254 5.47 -45.25 21.63
C GLU A 254 4.46 -44.08 21.63
N PHE A 255 3.99 -43.69 20.44
CA PHE A 255 3.07 -42.58 20.23
C PHE A 255 1.69 -43.09 19.77
N PRO A 256 0.58 -42.54 20.26
CA PRO A 256 -0.76 -42.98 19.86
C PRO A 256 -1.18 -42.42 18.50
N CYS A 257 -2.05 -43.14 17.78
CA CYS A 257 -2.72 -42.66 16.58
C CYS A 257 -4.04 -41.97 16.93
N SER A 258 -4.43 -40.95 16.15
CA SER A 258 -5.43 -39.93 16.53
C SER A 258 -6.85 -40.39 16.94
N ARG A 259 -7.25 -41.65 16.70
CA ARG A 259 -8.59 -42.17 17.10
C ARG A 259 -8.70 -43.65 17.42
N ASN A 260 -7.69 -44.46 17.11
CA ASN A 260 -7.84 -45.92 17.11
C ASN A 260 -7.06 -46.61 18.23
N GLY A 261 -6.38 -45.87 19.12
CA GLY A 261 -5.54 -46.44 20.17
C GLY A 261 -4.38 -47.30 19.66
N ALA A 262 -4.14 -47.32 18.35
CA ALA A 262 -2.96 -47.92 17.75
C ALA A 262 -1.74 -47.07 18.13
N CYS A 263 -0.65 -47.72 18.53
CA CYS A 263 0.59 -47.04 18.88
C CYS A 263 1.65 -47.32 17.82
N TYR A 264 2.54 -46.37 17.59
CA TYR A 264 3.66 -46.50 16.65
C TYR A 264 4.97 -46.04 17.30
N PRO A 265 6.10 -46.67 16.95
CA PRO A 265 7.42 -46.28 17.44
C PRO A 265 7.89 -44.98 16.81
N ARG A 266 8.86 -44.29 17.44
CA ARG A 266 9.48 -43.06 16.91
C ARG A 266 10.02 -43.19 15.47
N SER A 267 10.45 -44.39 15.07
CA SER A 267 10.97 -44.67 13.72
C SER A 267 9.91 -44.62 12.61
N ASP A 268 8.64 -44.77 12.98
CA ASP A 268 7.51 -44.73 12.05
C ASP A 268 6.94 -43.32 11.92
N ARG A 269 7.60 -42.32 12.54
CA ARG A 269 7.19 -40.92 12.44
C ARG A 269 7.87 -40.25 11.25
N CYS A 270 7.06 -39.61 10.39
CA CYS A 270 7.55 -38.75 9.30
C CYS A 270 8.50 -39.47 8.35
N ASN A 271 8.22 -40.74 8.06
CA ASN A 271 9.00 -41.63 7.21
C ASN A 271 8.34 -41.91 5.85
N TYR A 272 7.30 -41.15 5.50
CA TYR A 272 6.47 -41.29 4.30
C TYR A 272 5.60 -42.57 4.26
N GLN A 273 5.53 -43.35 5.33
CA GLN A 273 4.70 -44.56 5.39
C GLN A 273 3.56 -44.39 6.38
N ASN A 274 2.32 -44.39 5.89
CA ASN A 274 1.13 -44.32 6.75
C ASN A 274 0.95 -45.62 7.55
N ARG A 275 1.52 -45.68 8.75
CA ARG A 275 1.28 -46.72 9.75
C ARG A 275 -0.05 -46.49 10.46
N CYS A 276 -0.41 -45.24 10.73
CA CYS A 276 -1.71 -44.94 11.33
C CYS A 276 -2.83 -45.00 10.27
N PRO A 277 -4.04 -45.49 10.62
CA PRO A 277 -5.18 -45.57 9.68
C PRO A 277 -5.63 -44.23 9.09
N ASN A 278 -5.31 -43.12 9.77
CA ASN A 278 -5.61 -41.75 9.34
C ASN A 278 -4.36 -41.00 8.81
N GLY A 279 -3.21 -41.66 8.71
CA GLY A 279 -1.92 -41.05 8.36
C GLY A 279 -1.53 -39.93 9.32
N SER A 280 -1.81 -40.07 10.62
CA SER A 280 -1.48 -39.05 11.63
C SER A 280 0.01 -38.98 11.93
N ASP A 281 0.69 -40.12 11.77
CA ASP A 281 2.13 -40.30 11.85
C ASP A 281 2.91 -39.46 10.81
N GLU A 282 2.31 -39.16 9.66
CA GLU A 282 2.93 -38.40 8.56
C GLU A 282 2.48 -36.93 8.47
N LYS A 283 1.83 -36.40 9.52
CA LYS A 283 1.36 -35.00 9.58
C LYS A 283 2.13 -34.21 10.62
N ASN A 284 2.30 -32.90 10.40
CA ASN A 284 2.99 -31.95 11.31
C ASN A 284 4.43 -32.35 11.65
N CYS A 285 5.18 -32.68 10.61
CA CYS A 285 6.53 -33.17 10.73
C CYS A 285 7.53 -32.03 10.82
N PHE A 286 7.76 -31.49 12.02
CA PHE A 286 8.77 -30.43 12.23
C PHE A 286 10.20 -30.88 11.98
N PHE A 287 10.48 -32.17 12.19
CA PHE A 287 11.78 -32.79 11.96
C PHE A 287 11.59 -34.07 11.16
N CYS A 288 12.19 -34.12 9.97
CA CYS A 288 12.22 -35.33 9.14
C CYS A 288 13.38 -36.25 9.54
N GLN A 289 13.27 -37.53 9.21
CA GLN A 289 14.39 -38.46 9.35
C GLN A 289 15.56 -38.06 8.42
N PRO A 290 16.81 -38.39 8.80
CA PRO A 290 17.96 -38.13 7.93
C PRO A 290 17.79 -38.84 6.58
N GLY A 291 17.85 -38.09 5.49
CA GLY A 291 17.58 -38.56 4.11
C GLY A 291 16.20 -38.17 3.55
N ASN A 292 15.38 -37.46 4.34
CA ASN A 292 14.09 -36.93 3.91
C ASN A 292 14.14 -35.40 3.84
N PHE A 293 13.43 -34.82 2.87
CA PHE A 293 13.26 -33.39 2.65
C PHE A 293 11.99 -32.86 3.33
N HIS A 294 12.08 -31.68 3.94
CA HIS A 294 10.98 -31.02 4.65
C HIS A 294 10.25 -30.02 3.73
N CYS A 295 9.02 -30.35 3.35
CA CYS A 295 8.12 -29.51 2.56
C CYS A 295 7.65 -28.27 3.34
N LYS A 296 7.15 -27.23 2.66
CA LYS A 296 6.62 -26.03 3.34
C LYS A 296 5.32 -26.31 4.09
N ASN A 297 4.53 -27.30 3.65
CA ASN A 297 3.35 -27.80 4.35
C ASN A 297 3.64 -28.74 5.55
N ASN A 298 4.87 -28.77 6.07
CA ASN A 298 5.32 -29.62 7.19
C ASN A 298 5.13 -31.13 6.95
N ARG A 299 5.27 -31.57 5.70
CA ARG A 299 5.41 -32.99 5.33
C ARG A 299 6.86 -33.33 5.04
N CYS A 300 7.18 -34.61 5.12
CA CYS A 300 8.49 -35.13 4.77
C CYS A 300 8.36 -36.03 3.54
N VAL A 301 9.16 -35.75 2.51
CA VAL A 301 9.31 -36.59 1.31
C VAL A 301 10.75 -37.10 1.25
N PHE A 302 11.05 -38.08 0.40
CA PHE A 302 12.43 -38.53 0.24
C PHE A 302 13.28 -37.46 -0.46
N GLU A 303 14.54 -37.30 -0.06
CA GLU A 303 15.46 -36.35 -0.70
C GLU A 303 15.65 -36.66 -2.21
N SER A 304 15.47 -37.93 -2.62
CA SER A 304 15.50 -38.34 -4.02
C SER A 304 14.35 -37.83 -4.89
N TRP A 305 13.29 -37.31 -4.26
CA TRP A 305 12.09 -36.82 -4.93
C TRP A 305 12.05 -35.28 -5.00
N VAL A 306 13.09 -34.63 -4.49
CA VAL A 306 13.26 -33.19 -4.66
C VAL A 306 13.76 -32.95 -6.08
N CYS A 307 13.07 -32.09 -6.84
CA CYS A 307 13.43 -31.73 -8.21
C CYS A 307 13.37 -32.88 -9.22
N ASP A 308 12.38 -33.76 -9.10
CA ASP A 308 12.15 -34.87 -10.04
C ASP A 308 11.05 -34.57 -11.08
N ALA A 309 10.50 -33.35 -11.06
CA ALA A 309 9.39 -32.85 -11.87
C ALA A 309 8.01 -33.39 -11.49
N GLN A 310 7.84 -33.91 -10.28
CA GLN A 310 6.56 -34.27 -9.68
C GLN A 310 6.33 -33.46 -8.39
N ASP A 311 5.05 -33.20 -8.08
CA ASP A 311 4.66 -32.56 -6.83
C ASP A 311 4.35 -33.66 -5.80
N ASP A 312 5.38 -34.12 -5.10
CA ASP A 312 5.29 -35.13 -4.06
C ASP A 312 4.92 -34.52 -2.69
N CYS A 313 5.27 -33.25 -2.47
CA CYS A 313 4.84 -32.51 -1.29
C CYS A 313 3.32 -32.22 -1.30
N GLY A 314 2.71 -32.08 -2.47
CA GLY A 314 1.32 -31.65 -2.71
C GLY A 314 1.11 -30.14 -2.64
N ASP A 315 2.17 -29.37 -2.37
CA ASP A 315 2.21 -27.91 -2.39
C ASP A 315 3.29 -27.36 -3.33
N GLY A 316 3.99 -28.23 -4.08
CA GLY A 316 5.06 -27.91 -5.02
C GLY A 316 6.38 -27.47 -4.39
N SER A 317 6.53 -27.54 -3.06
CA SER A 317 7.72 -27.04 -2.36
C SER A 317 9.04 -27.72 -2.77
N ASP A 318 8.93 -28.98 -3.15
CA ASP A 318 9.98 -29.85 -3.70
C ASP A 318 10.48 -29.41 -5.08
N GLU A 319 9.69 -28.62 -5.82
CA GLU A 319 10.00 -28.18 -7.19
C GLU A 319 10.32 -26.67 -7.29
N GLU A 320 10.11 -25.90 -6.23
CA GLU A 320 10.24 -24.44 -6.28
C GLU A 320 11.69 -23.91 -6.23
N SER A 321 12.62 -24.64 -5.62
CA SER A 321 14.00 -24.19 -5.40
C SER A 321 15.04 -25.12 -6.05
N CYS A 322 14.71 -25.65 -7.21
CA CYS A 322 15.58 -26.56 -7.93
C CYS A 322 16.71 -25.83 -8.65
N PRO A 323 17.98 -26.25 -8.47
CA PRO A 323 19.02 -25.79 -9.37
C PRO A 323 18.60 -26.21 -10.78
N VAL A 324 18.44 -25.24 -11.67
CA VAL A 324 18.16 -25.53 -13.08
C VAL A 324 19.41 -26.20 -13.64
N ILE A 325 19.49 -27.53 -13.52
CA ILE A 325 20.49 -28.33 -14.19
C ILE A 325 20.04 -28.40 -15.65
N VAL A 326 20.15 -27.28 -16.37
CA VAL A 326 20.07 -27.31 -17.83
C VAL A 326 21.26 -28.15 -18.27
N PRO A 327 21.06 -29.36 -18.83
CA PRO A 327 22.16 -30.17 -19.28
C PRO A 327 22.94 -29.32 -20.30
N THR A 328 24.24 -29.17 -20.06
CA THR A 328 25.16 -28.34 -20.88
C THR A 328 25.04 -28.61 -22.38
N ARG A 329 24.53 -29.79 -22.76
CA ARG A 329 24.21 -30.22 -24.12
C ARG A 329 23.12 -29.40 -24.82
N VAL A 330 22.15 -28.87 -24.10
CA VAL A 330 21.08 -28.04 -24.69
C VAL A 330 21.57 -26.62 -24.94
N ILE A 331 22.38 -26.08 -24.02
CA ILE A 331 23.01 -24.76 -24.17
C ILE A 331 23.98 -24.76 -25.37
N THR A 332 24.82 -25.79 -25.49
CA THR A 332 25.75 -25.90 -26.61
C THR A 332 25.02 -26.04 -27.95
N ALA A 333 23.94 -26.82 -28.02
CA ALA A 333 23.13 -26.95 -29.24
C ALA A 333 22.45 -25.63 -29.64
N ALA A 334 21.87 -24.88 -28.69
CA ALA A 334 21.21 -23.61 -28.95
C ALA A 334 22.20 -22.50 -29.37
N VAL A 335 23.39 -22.45 -28.75
CA VAL A 335 24.45 -21.48 -29.09
C VAL A 335 25.04 -21.79 -30.48
N ILE A 336 25.30 -23.05 -30.79
CA ILE A 336 25.80 -23.45 -32.13
C ILE A 336 24.74 -23.17 -33.20
N GLY A 337 23.47 -23.48 -32.93
CA GLY A 337 22.37 -23.22 -33.85
C GLY A 337 22.16 -21.74 -34.15
N SER A 338 22.21 -20.88 -33.13
CA SER A 338 22.08 -19.42 -33.29
C SER A 338 23.27 -18.81 -34.01
N LEU A 339 24.50 -19.27 -33.76
CA LEU A 339 25.70 -18.84 -34.49
C LEU A 339 25.64 -19.22 -35.98
N ILE A 340 25.24 -20.46 -36.31
CA ILE A 340 25.10 -20.91 -37.70
C ILE A 340 24.00 -20.12 -38.41
N CYS A 341 22.85 -19.91 -37.76
CA CYS A 341 21.76 -19.13 -38.34
C CYS A 341 22.16 -17.67 -38.59
N GLY A 342 22.90 -17.05 -37.66
CA GLY A 342 23.45 -15.71 -37.83
C GLY A 342 24.43 -15.62 -39.00
N LEU A 343 25.34 -16.59 -39.13
CA LEU A 343 26.29 -16.66 -40.24
C LEU A 343 25.58 -16.80 -41.60
N LEU A 344 24.57 -17.67 -41.68
CA LEU A 344 23.78 -17.85 -42.90
C LEU A 344 23.01 -16.59 -43.29
N LEU A 345 22.47 -15.84 -42.33
CA LEU A 345 21.81 -14.56 -42.59
C LEU A 345 22.77 -13.49 -43.13
N VAL A 346 23.98 -13.39 -42.57
CA VAL A 346 25.00 -12.45 -43.06
C VAL A 346 25.43 -12.80 -44.47
N ILE A 347 25.62 -14.09 -44.77
CA ILE A 347 25.94 -14.56 -46.13
C ILE A 347 24.80 -14.24 -47.09
N ALA A 348 23.55 -14.50 -46.72
CA ALA A 348 22.38 -14.20 -47.55
C ALA A 348 22.24 -12.69 -47.83
N LEU A 349 22.44 -11.84 -46.81
CA LEU A 349 22.47 -10.39 -46.96
C LEU A 349 23.64 -9.93 -47.85
N GLY A 350 24.82 -10.53 -47.70
CA GLY A 350 25.97 -10.25 -48.56
C GLY A 350 25.71 -10.64 -50.03
N CYS A 351 25.13 -11.81 -50.27
CA CYS A 351 24.76 -12.27 -51.60
C CYS A 351 23.71 -11.37 -52.24
N THR A 352 22.67 -11.00 -51.51
CA THR A 352 21.61 -10.11 -52.02
C THR A 352 22.13 -8.69 -52.31
N CYS A 353 22.98 -8.12 -51.46
CA CYS A 353 23.66 -6.86 -51.72
C CYS A 353 24.57 -6.93 -52.96
N LYS A 354 25.31 -8.02 -53.15
CA LYS A 354 26.16 -8.23 -54.33
C LYS A 354 25.32 -8.37 -55.61
N LEU A 355 24.19 -9.08 -55.52
CA LEU A 355 23.24 -9.21 -56.63
C LEU A 355 22.59 -7.87 -56.99
N TYR A 356 22.25 -7.06 -55.98
CA TYR A 356 21.73 -5.70 -56.17
C TYR A 356 22.77 -4.80 -56.87
N SER A 357 24.03 -4.82 -56.43
CA SER A 357 25.12 -4.07 -57.04
C SER A 357 25.33 -4.45 -58.52
N LEU A 358 25.33 -5.74 -58.85
CA LEU A 358 25.45 -6.21 -60.23
C LEU A 358 24.28 -5.76 -61.12
N ARG A 359 23.03 -5.85 -60.62
CA ARG A 359 21.86 -5.35 -61.35
C ARG A 359 21.86 -3.83 -61.56
N MET A 360 22.38 -3.08 -60.59
CA MET A 360 22.54 -1.63 -60.72
C MET A 360 23.60 -1.27 -61.76
N PHE A 361 24.68 -2.06 -61.85
CA PHE A 361 25.73 -1.90 -62.86
C PHE A 361 25.21 -2.19 -64.29
N GLU A 362 24.38 -3.22 -64.48
CA GLU A 362 23.72 -3.50 -65.77
C GLU A 362 22.75 -2.37 -66.19
N ARG A 363 22.03 -1.75 -65.26
CA ARG A 363 21.19 -0.58 -65.60
C ARG A 363 22.02 0.61 -66.08
N ARG A 364 23.22 0.83 -65.51
CA ARG A 364 24.13 1.90 -65.94
C ARG A 364 24.78 1.65 -67.30
N SER A 365 25.03 0.40 -67.69
CA SER A 365 25.65 0.12 -68.99
C SER A 365 24.69 0.35 -70.17
N PHE A 366 23.38 0.14 -69.97
CA PHE A 366 22.38 0.31 -71.03
C PHE A 366 22.09 1.78 -71.39
N GLU A 367 22.30 2.73 -70.46
CA GLU A 367 22.04 4.17 -70.69
C GLU A 367 23.03 4.84 -71.67
N THR A 368 24.20 4.26 -71.95
CA THR A 368 25.25 4.96 -72.72
C THR A 368 25.27 4.66 -74.22
N GLN A 369 24.70 3.53 -74.67
CA GLN A 369 24.71 3.14 -76.08
C GLN A 369 23.45 3.60 -76.83
N LEU A 370 22.25 3.44 -76.24
CA LEU A 370 21.00 3.80 -76.92
C LEU A 370 20.80 5.32 -77.05
N SER A 371 21.15 6.07 -75.99
CA SER A 371 21.07 7.54 -75.93
C SER A 371 21.90 8.25 -77.01
N ARG A 372 23.04 7.66 -77.42
CA ARG A 372 23.93 8.25 -78.43
C ARG A 372 23.40 8.11 -79.85
N VAL A 373 22.72 7.00 -80.17
CA VAL A 373 22.11 6.76 -81.49
C VAL A 373 20.85 7.62 -81.67
N GLU A 374 20.08 7.81 -80.60
CA GLU A 374 18.90 8.68 -80.57
C GLU A 374 19.27 10.16 -80.80
N ALA A 375 20.39 10.61 -80.22
CA ALA A 375 20.92 11.96 -80.41
C ALA A 375 21.45 12.23 -81.84
N GLU A 376 21.93 11.21 -82.56
CA GLU A 376 22.36 11.34 -83.97
C GLU A 376 21.16 11.34 -84.94
N LEU A 377 20.09 10.61 -84.64
CA LEU A 377 18.87 10.59 -85.46
C LEU A 377 18.10 11.92 -85.41
N LEU A 378 18.04 12.59 -84.26
CA LEU A 378 17.41 13.91 -84.11
C LEU A 378 18.18 15.05 -84.81
N ARG A 379 19.42 14.79 -85.24
CA ARG A 379 20.28 15.80 -85.89
C ARG A 379 20.19 15.80 -87.42
N ARG A 380 19.39 14.91 -88.02
CA ARG A 380 19.14 14.90 -89.46
C ARG A 380 18.04 15.90 -89.82
N GLU A 381 18.40 16.91 -90.62
CA GLU A 381 17.46 17.90 -91.14
C GLU A 381 16.43 17.23 -92.08
N ALA A 382 15.17 17.65 -91.97
CA ALA A 382 14.06 17.10 -92.74
C ALA A 382 14.20 17.44 -94.23
N PRO A 383 13.82 16.53 -95.16
CA PRO A 383 13.85 16.82 -96.58
C PRO A 383 12.89 17.96 -96.95
N PRO A 384 13.22 18.76 -97.99
CA PRO A 384 12.45 19.95 -98.36
C PRO A 384 11.00 19.61 -98.71
N SER A 385 10.10 20.51 -98.34
CA SER A 385 8.66 20.32 -98.55
C SER A 385 8.30 20.28 -100.04
N TYR A 386 7.21 19.59 -100.39
CA TYR A 386 6.75 19.45 -101.77
C TYR A 386 6.55 20.79 -102.49
N GLY A 387 6.11 21.84 -101.77
CA GLY A 387 6.01 23.19 -102.30
C GLY A 387 7.35 23.84 -102.69
N GLN A 388 8.44 23.51 -101.96
CA GLN A 388 9.80 23.94 -102.29
C GLN A 388 10.30 23.26 -103.58
N LEU A 389 9.91 22.01 -103.83
CA LEU A 389 10.25 21.30 -105.06
C LEU A 389 9.50 21.86 -106.29
N ILE A 390 8.25 22.32 -106.10
CA ILE A 390 7.48 23.00 -107.16
C ILE A 390 8.08 24.38 -107.48
N ALA A 391 8.46 25.16 -106.47
CA ALA A 391 9.09 26.47 -106.67
C ALA A 391 10.47 26.38 -107.35
N GLN A 392 11.17 25.25 -107.17
CA GLN A 392 12.45 24.96 -107.83
C GLN A 392 12.28 24.40 -109.27
N GLY A 393 11.05 24.28 -109.78
CA GLY A 393 10.76 23.88 -111.16
C GLY A 393 11.01 22.39 -111.46
N LEU A 394 11.16 21.57 -110.41
CA LEU A 394 11.47 20.13 -110.53
C LEU A 394 10.22 19.25 -110.71
N ILE A 395 9.02 19.82 -110.57
CA ILE A 395 7.72 19.12 -110.73
C ILE A 395 6.73 20.10 -111.38
N PRO A 396 5.98 19.71 -112.44
CA PRO A 396 5.03 20.60 -113.12
C PRO A 396 3.79 20.90 -112.25
N PRO A 397 3.18 22.08 -112.37
CA PRO A 397 1.93 22.41 -111.70
C PRO A 397 0.78 21.57 -112.25
N VAL A 398 -0.04 21.01 -111.36
CA VAL A 398 -1.23 20.22 -111.72
C VAL A 398 -2.35 21.19 -112.12
N GLU A 399 -2.82 21.11 -113.37
CA GLU A 399 -4.03 21.79 -113.83
C GLU A 399 -5.28 21.08 -113.27
N ASP A 400 -6.22 21.87 -112.77
CA ASP A 400 -7.51 21.42 -112.25
C ASP A 400 -8.47 21.01 -113.39
N PHE A 401 -8.91 19.75 -113.35
CA PHE A 401 -10.18 19.15 -113.82
C PHE A 401 -10.75 19.43 -115.23
N PRO A 402 -11.30 18.38 -115.89
CA PRO A 402 -12.58 18.48 -116.57
C PRO A 402 -13.72 17.88 -115.71
N VAL A 403 -14.68 18.74 -115.40
CA VAL A 403 -16.02 18.41 -114.89
C VAL A 403 -16.81 17.67 -115.99
N CYS A 404 -17.61 16.69 -115.57
CA CYS A 404 -18.47 15.87 -116.42
C CYS A 404 -19.51 16.67 -117.24
N SER A 405 -19.84 16.14 -118.43
CA SER A 405 -21.19 16.08 -119.02
C SER A 405 -21.13 14.89 -119.98
N GLY A 406 -22.03 13.91 -120.04
CA GLY A 406 -23.48 13.88 -119.88
C GLY A 406 -23.94 12.99 -121.05
N ASN A 407 -24.60 11.87 -120.76
CA ASN A 407 -24.91 10.75 -121.68
C ASN A 407 -25.05 11.05 -123.19
N GLN A 408 -24.56 10.08 -123.98
CA GLN A 408 -24.81 9.76 -125.40
C GLN A 408 -23.64 9.97 -126.35
#